data_AF-A0A1M6I837-F1
#
_entry.id   AF-A0A1M6I837-F1
#
_cell.length_a   1.000
_cell.length_b   1.000
_cell.length_c   1.000
_cell.angle_alpha   90.00
_cell.angle_beta   90.00
_cell.angle_gamma   90.00
#
_symmetry.space_group_name_H-M   'P 1'
#
loop_
_entity.id
_entity.type
_entity.pdbx_description
1 polymer ?
#
loop_
_entity_poly.entity_id
_entity_poly.type
_entity_poly.pdbx_seq_one_letter_code
_entity_poly.pdbx_strand_id
1 'polypeptide(L)'
;MNNIQKQNQKKKRKGFTLIELIIVLAVMAIIAAIAIPNFAAVRDSSKKKADIQSCETIKRTVLTLVADDTIKPLNGKKLTFVSGDKFVIEADKVTGVTFSDEWADVKEQTAVAKALKDVKEPQLGTTTNYIVSIDGSGNVNVTSADPDVKSK
;
A
#
# COMPACT_ATOMS: atom_id res chain seq x y z
N MET A 1 78.50 -9.87 23.67
CA MET A 1 77.36 -10.00 22.73
C MET A 1 76.22 -10.69 23.45
N ASN A 2 75.09 -10.01 23.71
CA ASN A 2 73.90 -10.64 24.29
C ASN A 2 72.83 -10.81 23.20
N ASN A 3 72.47 -12.07 22.94
CA ASN A 3 71.39 -12.45 22.02
C ASN A 3 70.05 -12.41 22.76
N ILE A 4 69.19 -11.45 22.41
CA ILE A 4 67.81 -11.37 22.90
C ILE A 4 66.94 -12.19 21.94
N GLN A 5 66.60 -13.42 22.34
CA GLN A 5 65.64 -14.24 21.60
C GLN A 5 64.21 -13.72 21.83
N LYS A 6 63.65 -13.05 20.81
CA LYS A 6 62.26 -12.59 20.79
C LYS A 6 61.32 -13.80 20.75
N GLN A 7 60.73 -14.15 21.90
CA GLN A 7 59.68 -15.16 21.99
C GLN A 7 58.41 -14.63 21.30
N ASN A 8 58.14 -15.17 20.09
CA ASN A 8 56.95 -14.82 19.32
C ASN A 8 55.72 -15.50 19.95
N GLN A 9 55.06 -14.81 20.89
CA GLN A 9 53.81 -15.28 21.49
C GLN A 9 52.70 -15.33 20.43
N LYS A 10 52.49 -16.51 19.83
CA LYS A 10 51.32 -16.77 18.98
C LYS A 10 50.06 -16.66 19.85
N LYS A 11 49.39 -15.50 19.80
CA LYS A 11 48.06 -15.32 20.39
C LYS A 11 47.13 -16.41 19.83
N LYS A 12 46.71 -17.35 20.69
CA LYS A 12 45.73 -18.38 20.32
C LYS A 12 44.43 -17.66 19.93
N ARG A 13 44.12 -17.59 18.63
CA ARG A 13 42.81 -17.14 18.19
C ARG A 13 41.82 -18.26 18.52
N LYS A 14 40.92 -18.00 19.47
CA LYS A 14 39.78 -18.87 19.72
C LYS A 14 38.85 -18.72 18.52
N GLY A 15 38.86 -19.70 17.62
CA GLY A 15 37.90 -19.81 16.53
C GLY A 15 36.56 -20.34 17.06
N PHE A 16 35.47 -19.90 16.43
CA PHE A 16 34.14 -20.47 16.65
C PHE A 16 34.17 -21.96 16.28
N THR A 17 33.55 -22.81 17.10
CA THR A 17 33.44 -24.23 16.76
C THR A 17 32.32 -24.44 15.73
N LEU A 18 32.45 -25.44 14.85
CA LEU A 18 31.39 -25.80 13.91
C LEU A 18 30.11 -26.20 14.64
N ILE A 19 30.24 -26.83 15.81
CA ILE A 19 29.10 -27.25 16.62
C ILE A 19 28.31 -26.06 17.18
N GLU A 20 28.99 -24.99 17.62
CA GLU A 20 28.32 -23.76 18.07
C GLU A 20 27.49 -23.14 16.95
N LEU A 21 27.99 -23.16 15.70
CA LEU A 21 27.24 -22.64 14.55
C LEU A 21 26.02 -23.50 14.21
N ILE A 22 26.16 -24.83 14.28
CA ILE A 22 25.08 -25.78 13.95
C ILE A 22 23.91 -25.65 14.93
N ILE A 23 24.18 -25.51 16.23
CA ILE A 23 23.13 -25.35 17.25
C ILE A 23 22.35 -24.05 17.02
N VAL A 24 23.03 -22.97 16.65
CA VAL A 24 22.38 -21.67 16.37
C VAL A 24 21.43 -21.79 15.17
N LEU A 25 21.86 -22.41 14.08
CA LEU A 25 21.01 -22.64 12.91
C LEU A 25 19.82 -23.55 13.23
N ALA A 26 20.01 -24.57 14.08
CA ALA A 26 18.93 -25.46 14.51
C ALA A 26 17.82 -24.71 15.27
N VAL A 27 18.18 -23.81 16.21
CA VAL A 27 17.19 -23.01 16.94
C VAL A 27 16.53 -21.98 16.02
N MET A 28 17.29 -21.32 15.14
CA MET A 28 16.73 -20.38 14.15
C MET A 28 15.73 -21.07 13.22
N ALA A 29 15.99 -22.32 12.81
CA ALA A 29 15.08 -23.09 11.97
C ALA A 29 13.73 -23.37 12.64
N ILE A 30 13.73 -23.70 13.95
CA ILE A 30 12.50 -23.94 14.72
C ILE A 30 11.65 -22.67 14.81
N ILE A 31 12.27 -21.52 15.13
CA ILE A 31 11.57 -20.24 15.22
C ILE A 31 11.02 -19.84 13.84
N ALA A 32 11.82 -19.98 12.78
CA ALA A 32 11.41 -19.65 11.42
C ALA A 32 10.21 -20.48 10.95
N ALA A 33 10.16 -21.77 11.29
CA ALA A 33 9.06 -22.65 10.91
C ALA A 33 7.68 -22.16 11.41
N ILE A 34 7.63 -21.58 12.62
CA ILE A 34 6.39 -21.04 13.20
C ILE A 34 6.17 -19.59 12.75
N ALA A 35 7.23 -18.79 12.66
CA ALA A 35 7.15 -17.37 12.35
C ALA A 35 6.73 -17.09 10.90
N ILE A 36 7.25 -17.84 9.92
CA ILE A 36 6.97 -17.62 8.48
C ILE A 36 5.47 -17.69 8.14
N PRO A 37 4.72 -18.76 8.48
CA PRO A 37 3.31 -18.84 8.12
C PRO A 37 2.48 -17.74 8.81
N ASN A 38 2.80 -17.44 10.07
CA ASN A 38 2.10 -16.42 10.84
C ASN A 38 2.39 -15.02 10.30
N PHE A 39 3.63 -14.75 9.90
CA PHE A 39 4.05 -13.49 9.30
C PHE A 39 3.36 -13.24 7.95
N ALA A 40 3.21 -14.27 7.11
CA ALA A 40 2.48 -14.15 5.85
C ALA A 40 1.01 -13.73 6.08
N ALA A 41 0.30 -14.38 7.00
CA ALA A 41 -1.08 -14.04 7.33
C ALA A 41 -1.23 -12.63 7.93
N VAL A 42 -0.30 -12.23 8.82
CA VAL A 42 -0.27 -10.86 9.38
C VAL A 42 0.02 -9.83 8.29
N ARG A 43 0.91 -10.12 7.34
CA ARG A 43 1.21 -9.25 6.21
C ARG A 43 -0.02 -9.04 5.33
N ASP A 44 -0.72 -10.11 4.97
CA ASP A 44 -1.90 -10.02 4.09
C ASP A 44 -3.08 -9.33 4.78
N SER A 45 -3.31 -9.62 6.07
CA SER A 45 -4.32 -8.88 6.85
C SER A 45 -3.96 -7.39 7.03
N SER A 46 -2.67 -7.06 7.16
CA SER A 46 -2.21 -5.66 7.22
C SER A 46 -2.43 -4.93 5.90
N LYS A 47 -2.18 -5.59 4.76
CA LYS A 47 -2.51 -5.06 3.43
C LYS A 47 -4.01 -4.83 3.28
N LYS A 48 -4.85 -5.81 3.66
CA LYS A 48 -6.31 -5.66 3.65
C LYS A 48 -6.77 -4.45 4.47
N LYS A 49 -6.23 -4.29 5.68
CA LYS A 49 -6.54 -3.13 6.55
C LYS A 49 -6.11 -1.81 5.94
N ALA A 50 -4.92 -1.75 5.33
CA ALA A 50 -4.46 -0.56 4.63
C ALA A 50 -5.41 -0.19 3.48
N ASP A 51 -5.88 -1.18 2.72
CA ASP A 51 -6.79 -0.93 1.59
C ASP A 51 -8.17 -0.44 2.07
N ILE A 52 -8.70 -1.00 3.17
CA ILE A 52 -9.93 -0.51 3.81
C ILE A 52 -9.76 0.95 4.26
N GLN A 53 -8.61 1.29 4.86
CA GLN A 53 -8.32 2.65 5.30
C GLN A 53 -8.21 3.62 4.11
N SER A 54 -7.59 3.21 3.01
CA SER A 54 -7.57 3.98 1.76
C SER A 54 -8.99 4.20 1.23
N CYS A 55 -9.83 3.17 1.16
CA CYS A 55 -11.23 3.29 0.73
C CYS A 55 -12.02 4.30 1.58
N GLU A 56 -11.86 4.25 2.90
CA GLU A 56 -12.52 5.18 3.82
C GLU A 56 -12.03 6.62 3.65
N THR A 57 -10.73 6.79 3.44
CA THR A 57 -10.13 8.10 3.17
C THR A 57 -10.69 8.66 1.86
N ILE A 58 -10.72 7.85 0.79
CA ILE A 58 -11.31 8.24 -0.50
C ILE A 58 -12.77 8.64 -0.31
N LYS A 59 -13.58 7.83 0.38
CA LYS A 59 -15.00 8.09 0.61
C LYS A 59 -15.20 9.44 1.29
N ARG A 60 -14.45 9.72 2.37
CA ARG A 60 -14.54 10.98 3.12
C ARG A 60 -14.14 12.18 2.29
N THR A 61 -13.04 12.07 1.55
CA THR A 61 -12.56 13.16 0.70
C THR A 61 -13.58 13.47 -0.40
N VAL A 62 -14.09 12.46 -1.09
CA VAL A 62 -15.10 12.65 -2.15
C VAL A 62 -16.42 13.16 -1.57
N LEU A 63 -16.85 12.65 -0.42
CA LEU A 63 -18.05 13.14 0.26
C LEU A 63 -17.93 14.61 0.64
N THR A 64 -16.75 15.06 1.09
CA THR A 64 -16.47 16.47 1.39
C THR A 64 -16.60 17.32 0.12
N LEU A 65 -16.05 16.86 -1.01
CA LEU A 65 -16.15 17.57 -2.29
C LEU A 65 -17.58 17.62 -2.85
N VAL A 66 -18.39 16.59 -2.60
CA VAL A 66 -19.83 16.62 -2.92
C VAL A 66 -20.57 17.61 -2.00
N ALA A 67 -20.21 17.66 -0.71
CA ALA A 67 -20.81 18.60 0.24
C ALA A 67 -20.43 20.07 -0.03
N ASP A 68 -19.22 20.32 -0.55
CA ASP A 68 -18.73 21.64 -0.94
C ASP A 68 -19.26 22.11 -2.31
N ASP A 69 -20.26 21.43 -2.88
CA ASP A 69 -20.82 21.64 -4.24
C ASP A 69 -19.76 21.61 -5.36
N THR A 70 -18.57 21.08 -5.08
CA THR A 70 -17.46 20.98 -6.04
C THR A 70 -17.65 19.80 -6.98
N ILE A 71 -18.41 18.78 -6.57
CA ILE A 71 -18.85 17.68 -7.43
C ILE A 71 -20.38 17.62 -7.37
N LYS A 72 -21.04 17.72 -8.52
CA LYS A 72 -22.49 17.52 -8.57
C LYS A 72 -22.83 16.03 -8.50
N PRO A 73 -23.68 15.58 -7.57
CA PRO A 73 -24.08 14.19 -7.51
C PRO A 73 -24.96 13.84 -8.71
N LEU A 74 -24.55 12.83 -9.48
CA LEU A 74 -25.31 12.31 -10.61
C LEU A 74 -25.17 10.79 -10.63
N ASN A 75 -26.27 10.10 -10.92
CA ASN A 75 -26.23 8.65 -11.13
C ASN A 75 -25.28 8.31 -12.28
N GLY A 76 -24.41 7.33 -12.07
CA GLY A 76 -23.47 6.87 -13.08
C GLY A 76 -22.08 7.49 -12.97
N LYS A 77 -21.87 8.56 -12.18
CA LYS A 77 -20.53 9.12 -11.93
C LYS A 77 -19.63 8.10 -11.25
N LYS A 78 -18.74 7.50 -12.04
CA LYS A 78 -17.76 6.50 -11.61
C LYS A 78 -16.35 6.99 -11.88
N LEU A 79 -15.46 6.67 -10.96
CA LEU A 79 -14.03 6.97 -11.02
C LEU A 79 -13.28 5.68 -10.74
N THR A 80 -12.40 5.29 -11.65
CA THR A 80 -11.56 4.09 -11.51
C THR A 80 -10.12 4.52 -11.42
N PHE A 81 -9.46 4.24 -10.30
CA PHE A 81 -8.03 4.40 -10.16
C PHE A 81 -7.34 3.26 -10.91
N VAL A 82 -6.41 3.58 -11.80
CA VAL A 82 -5.60 2.59 -12.52
C VAL A 82 -4.23 2.56 -11.86
N SER A 83 -3.88 1.45 -11.21
CA SER A 83 -2.57 1.33 -10.57
C SER A 83 -1.45 1.10 -11.57
N GLY A 84 -0.27 1.58 -11.20
CA GLY A 84 0.94 1.56 -12.04
C GLY A 84 1.25 2.91 -12.67
N ASP A 85 0.24 3.79 -12.80
CA ASP A 85 0.42 5.17 -13.21
C ASP A 85 0.33 6.10 -12.01
N LYS A 86 1.36 6.93 -11.82
CA LYS A 86 1.29 8.01 -10.84
C LYS A 86 0.12 8.91 -11.20
N PHE A 87 -0.59 9.36 -10.17
CA PHE A 87 -1.59 10.38 -10.31
C PHE A 87 -0.94 11.68 -10.82
N VAL A 88 -1.05 11.97 -12.13
CA VAL A 88 -0.47 13.17 -12.75
C VAL A 88 -1.59 14.09 -13.20
N ILE A 89 -1.51 15.35 -12.76
CA ILE A 89 -2.37 16.45 -13.21
C ILE A 89 -1.51 17.38 -14.05
N GLU A 90 -1.67 17.34 -15.36
CA GLU A 90 -0.97 18.24 -16.29
C GLU A 90 -2.00 18.97 -17.18
N ALA A 91 -2.02 20.30 -17.12
CA ALA A 91 -2.85 21.16 -17.98
C ALA A 91 -4.29 20.65 -18.17
N ASP A 92 -5.01 20.47 -17.06
CA ASP A 92 -6.41 19.97 -17.00
C ASP A 92 -6.61 18.52 -17.50
N LYS A 93 -5.53 17.75 -17.69
CA LYS A 93 -5.59 16.31 -17.92
C LYS A 93 -5.21 15.56 -16.66
N VAL A 94 -6.08 14.65 -16.27
CA VAL A 94 -5.86 13.70 -15.18
C VAL A 94 -5.42 12.38 -15.78
N THR A 95 -4.28 11.85 -15.36
CA THR A 95 -3.81 10.50 -15.72
C THR A 95 -3.65 9.64 -14.46
N GLY A 96 -3.73 8.31 -14.61
CA GLY A 96 -3.79 7.35 -13.49
C GLY A 96 -5.20 7.17 -12.90
N VAL A 97 -6.21 7.88 -13.46
CA VAL A 97 -7.63 7.73 -13.11
C VAL A 97 -8.49 7.81 -14.37
N THR A 98 -9.41 6.87 -14.51
CA THR A 98 -10.43 6.84 -15.57
C THR A 98 -11.77 7.32 -15.01
N PHE A 99 -12.34 8.35 -15.61
CA PHE A 99 -13.67 8.86 -15.27
C PHE A 99 -14.71 8.32 -16.25
N SER A 100 -15.94 8.12 -15.79
CA SER A 100 -17.07 7.80 -16.65
C SER A 100 -17.59 9.04 -17.38
N ASP A 101 -18.42 8.84 -18.41
CA ASP A 101 -18.91 9.89 -19.31
C ASP A 101 -19.73 10.99 -18.58
N GLU A 102 -20.26 10.69 -17.39
CA GLU A 102 -21.01 11.61 -16.54
C GLU A 102 -20.13 12.67 -15.86
N TRP A 103 -18.80 12.57 -15.99
CA TRP A 103 -17.84 13.60 -15.56
C TRP A 103 -17.59 14.62 -16.66
N ALA A 104 -18.60 15.41 -17.02
CA ALA A 104 -18.50 16.40 -18.09
C ALA A 104 -17.57 17.58 -17.76
N ASP A 105 -17.45 17.94 -16.47
CA ASP A 105 -16.67 19.10 -16.02
C ASP A 105 -15.24 18.71 -15.63
N VAL A 106 -14.27 19.19 -16.40
CA VAL A 106 -12.83 18.94 -16.18
C VAL A 106 -12.33 19.51 -14.84
N LYS A 107 -13.01 20.53 -14.30
CA LYS A 107 -12.76 21.09 -12.97
C LYS A 107 -13.14 20.11 -11.86
N GLU A 108 -14.24 19.38 -11.99
CA GLU A 108 -14.64 18.33 -11.06
C GLU A 108 -13.60 17.20 -11.08
N GLN A 109 -13.20 16.76 -12.28
CA GLN A 109 -12.18 15.73 -12.46
C GLN A 109 -10.86 16.13 -11.78
N THR A 110 -10.41 17.38 -11.98
CA THR A 110 -9.17 17.93 -11.42
C THR A 110 -9.22 18.15 -9.91
N ALA A 111 -10.39 18.46 -9.34
CA ALA A 111 -10.56 18.59 -7.89
C ALA A 111 -10.44 17.23 -7.17
N VAL A 112 -11.13 16.22 -7.70
CA VAL A 112 -11.12 14.86 -7.15
C VAL A 112 -9.75 14.21 -7.29
N ALA A 113 -9.18 14.34 -8.48
CA ALA A 113 -7.80 14.08 -8.80
C ALA A 113 -6.81 14.58 -7.72
N LYS A 114 -6.81 15.90 -7.51
CA LYS A 114 -5.90 16.57 -6.57
C LYS A 114 -6.12 16.12 -5.13
N ALA A 115 -7.37 15.89 -4.75
CA ALA A 115 -7.72 15.49 -3.39
C ALA A 115 -7.33 14.03 -3.08
N LEU A 116 -7.15 13.20 -4.11
CA LEU A 116 -6.88 11.77 -3.97
C LEU A 116 -5.44 11.37 -4.36
N LYS A 117 -4.59 12.33 -4.71
CA LYS A 117 -3.19 12.13 -5.11
C LYS A 117 -2.32 11.38 -4.08
N ASP A 118 -2.65 11.51 -2.78
CA ASP A 118 -1.85 10.97 -1.68
C ASP A 118 -2.38 9.60 -1.22
N VAL A 119 -3.45 9.09 -1.84
CA VAL A 119 -4.01 7.78 -1.51
C VAL A 119 -3.09 6.69 -2.05
N LYS A 120 -2.72 5.75 -1.18
CA LYS A 120 -1.87 4.62 -1.54
C LYS A 120 -2.65 3.62 -2.39
N GLU A 121 -2.03 3.11 -3.45
CA GLU A 121 -2.58 2.05 -4.31
C GLU A 121 -2.97 0.78 -3.52
N PRO A 122 -3.95 -0.01 -3.99
CA PRO A 122 -4.32 -1.28 -3.37
C PRO A 122 -3.13 -2.21 -3.20
N GLN A 123 -2.98 -2.78 -2.01
CA GLN A 123 -1.86 -3.65 -1.65
C GLN A 123 -2.24 -5.14 -1.73
N LEU A 124 -3.53 -5.45 -1.90
CA LEU A 124 -4.11 -6.79 -1.97
C LEU A 124 -4.90 -6.99 -3.29
N GLY A 125 -4.69 -8.11 -3.98
CA GLY A 125 -5.39 -8.46 -5.24
C GLY A 125 -4.50 -8.53 -6.49
N THR A 126 -5.03 -9.10 -7.59
CA THR A 126 -4.37 -9.15 -8.91
C THR A 126 -4.74 -7.95 -9.79
N THR A 127 -5.93 -7.40 -9.60
CA THR A 127 -6.31 -6.08 -10.07
C THR A 127 -5.98 -5.08 -8.97
N THR A 128 -5.49 -3.90 -9.35
CA THR A 128 -4.90 -2.93 -8.43
C THR A 128 -5.68 -1.62 -8.43
N ASN A 129 -7.00 -1.70 -8.67
CA ASN A 129 -7.84 -0.53 -8.88
C ASN A 129 -8.76 -0.27 -7.68
N TYR A 130 -8.95 1.00 -7.31
CA TYR A 130 -10.11 1.44 -6.55
C TYR A 130 -11.18 1.94 -7.51
N ILE A 131 -12.45 1.69 -7.21
CA ILE A 131 -13.59 2.21 -7.95
C ILE A 131 -14.45 3.01 -6.98
N VAL A 132 -14.65 4.28 -7.29
CA VAL A 132 -15.54 5.19 -6.57
C VAL A 132 -16.78 5.38 -7.42
N SER A 133 -17.95 5.28 -6.82
CA SER A 133 -19.25 5.56 -7.45
C SER A 133 -20.00 6.57 -6.60
N ILE A 134 -20.48 7.63 -7.25
CA ILE A 134 -21.34 8.64 -6.64
C ILE A 134 -22.74 8.43 -7.22
N ASP A 135 -23.76 8.35 -6.36
CA ASP A 135 -25.15 8.30 -6.80
C ASP A 135 -25.78 9.70 -6.92
N GLY A 136 -26.95 9.79 -7.54
CA GLY A 136 -27.70 11.04 -7.70
C GLY A 136 -28.25 11.62 -6.40
N SER A 137 -28.08 10.93 -5.27
CA SER A 137 -28.46 11.42 -3.93
C SER A 137 -27.25 11.94 -3.14
N GLY A 138 -26.04 11.86 -3.71
CA GLY A 138 -24.80 12.29 -3.05
C GLY A 138 -24.13 11.21 -2.20
N ASN A 139 -24.60 9.97 -2.21
CA ASN A 139 -23.90 8.89 -1.51
C ASN A 139 -22.66 8.45 -2.30
N VAL A 140 -21.57 8.29 -1.59
CA VAL A 140 -20.28 7.87 -2.13
C VAL A 140 -19.99 6.43 -1.71
N ASN A 141 -19.80 5.56 -2.70
CA ASN A 141 -19.42 4.16 -2.52
C ASN A 141 -18.01 3.93 -3.06
N VAL A 142 -17.16 3.26 -2.29
CA VAL A 142 -15.79 2.93 -2.69
C VAL A 142 -15.56 1.43 -2.57
N THR A 143 -15.13 0.81 -3.66
CA THR A 143 -14.79 -0.62 -3.75
C THR A 143 -13.36 -0.77 -4.23
N SER A 144 -12.59 -1.68 -3.64
CA SER A 144 -11.29 -2.06 -4.21
C SER A 144 -11.45 -3.24 -5.19
N ALA A 145 -10.36 -3.57 -5.89
CA ALA A 145 -10.21 -4.75 -6.71
C ALA A 145 -10.49 -6.08 -6.00
N ASP A 146 -10.30 -6.15 -4.68
CA ASP A 146 -10.79 -7.26 -3.86
C ASP A 146 -12.27 -7.01 -3.49
N PRO A 147 -13.20 -7.91 -3.88
CA PRO A 147 -14.63 -7.76 -3.59
C PRO A 147 -14.95 -7.75 -2.08
N ASP A 148 -14.07 -8.26 -1.22
CA ASP A 148 -14.24 -8.24 0.24
C ASP A 148 -13.79 -6.93 0.89
N VAL A 149 -13.18 -6.01 0.14
CA VAL A 149 -12.73 -4.70 0.62
C VAL A 149 -13.65 -3.63 0.06
N LYS A 150 -14.70 -3.35 0.84
CA LYS A 150 -15.68 -2.30 0.59
C LYS A 150 -15.72 -1.34 1.78
N SER A 151 -15.84 -0.05 1.52
CA SER A 151 -16.26 0.88 2.57
C SER A 151 -17.72 0.58 2.94
N LYS A 152 -18.01 0.42 4.24
CA LYS A 152 -19.36 0.19 4.77
C LYS A 152 -20.26 1.39 4.56
#